data_AF-A0A516WZV5-F1
#
_entry.id   AF-A0A516WZV5-F1
#
_cell.length_a   1.000
_cell.length_b   1.000
_cell.length_c   1.000
_cell.angle_alpha   90.00
_cell.angle_beta   90.00
_cell.angle_gamma   90.00
#
_symmetry.space_group_name_H-M   'P 1'
#
loop_
_entity.id
_entity.type
_entity.pdbx_description
1 polymer ?
#
loop_
_entity_poly.entity_id
_entity_poly.type
_entity_poly.pdbx_seq_one_letter_code
_entity_poly.pdbx_strand_id
1 'polypeptide(L)'
;MIRIIDDSEVPLVRPASRADADGFVPSITGSLRTSVLYFWLATAARRVRRTGNKHSTMLIHTSVKTSVHESFHEPLARFQESVQDRIQDLDPRILGELEGLWKRENAAVPAGEFGLAPVDFDEVLEMLPSVLSESRIIIDNATSRERLDYEGQPVVAIAIGGNTLSRGLTLEGLAVSYFVRSVSAYDSLLQMARWFGYRSGYEDLPRIWLTEELRGWFRHLATVETEIRRDIDRYMAGNDTPTSFAVRIRTHPSLLVTSAAKMADAVEVYSAFGGRRIQTHFFDVSPSAVEDNLSALRGLISSLDADHIRVEADGRHSRYLWRNAGYKAVTRFLREYSYHPESFESSNDVLIEYIEKRVRQSELLTWNIAIVGKPTGDPSATVDLGHGIAPGRVVRSRLEGDVVDIKTLMSRRDAALDLNLSKVSKEQPLTEEEIFTLRRVQLPHTGLLVLYVIDKDSAPNSKRPSSGTKRVALDAPDDLVGFGLVFPPADGEDSQAKHTYVSADLSGIEIEEIDDAELDALEHEELP
;
A
#
# COMPACT_ATOMS: atom_id res chain seq x y z
N MET A 1 3.20 14.52 10.77
CA MET A 1 2.40 13.78 11.78
C MET A 1 3.12 12.56 12.38
N ILE A 2 3.92 11.80 11.60
CA ILE A 2 4.62 10.60 12.08
C ILE A 2 5.96 10.96 12.76
N ARG A 3 6.32 10.21 13.82
CA ARG A 3 7.61 10.23 14.52
C ARG A 3 8.19 8.83 14.58
N ILE A 4 9.49 8.70 14.37
CA ILE A 4 10.18 7.42 14.40
C ILE A 4 10.61 7.12 15.83
N ILE A 5 10.31 5.90 16.28
CA ILE A 5 10.87 5.30 17.49
C ILE A 5 12.17 4.63 17.07
N ASP A 6 13.29 5.03 17.68
CA ASP A 6 14.59 4.41 17.42
C ASP A 6 14.58 2.96 17.91
N ASP A 7 15.21 2.06 17.16
CA ASP A 7 15.23 0.63 17.49
C ASP A 7 15.89 0.35 18.86
N SER A 8 16.78 1.23 19.32
CA SER A 8 17.38 1.15 20.67
C SER A 8 16.37 1.41 21.80
N GLU A 9 15.24 2.04 21.51
CA GLU A 9 14.18 2.32 22.49
C GLU A 9 13.14 1.20 22.56
N VAL A 10 13.07 0.33 21.56
CA VAL A 10 12.10 -0.77 21.50
C VAL A 10 12.18 -1.70 22.73
N PRO A 11 13.36 -2.16 23.17
CA PRO A 11 13.49 -3.01 24.37
C PRO A 11 13.08 -2.31 25.67
N LEU A 12 12.99 -0.97 25.68
CA LEU A 12 12.59 -0.19 26.85
C LEU A 12 11.08 -0.18 27.08
N VAL A 13 10.30 -0.53 26.06
CA VAL A 13 8.84 -0.46 26.06
C VAL A 13 8.18 -1.77 25.64
N ARG A 14 8.97 -2.77 25.27
CA ARG A 14 8.51 -4.09 24.88
C ARG A 14 9.52 -5.15 25.36
N PRO A 15 9.07 -6.28 25.93
CA PRO A 15 9.98 -7.39 26.25
C PRO A 15 10.61 -7.98 24.99
N ALA A 16 11.86 -8.43 25.10
CA ALA A 16 12.62 -8.97 23.97
C ALA A 16 12.10 -10.35 23.52
N SER A 17 11.57 -11.15 24.45
CA SER A 17 10.99 -12.46 24.18
C SER A 17 9.73 -12.71 25.00
N ARG A 18 9.00 -13.78 24.65
CA ARG A 18 7.85 -14.24 25.44
C ARG A 18 8.22 -14.56 26.89
N ALA A 19 9.42 -15.06 27.15
CA ALA A 19 9.87 -15.42 28.49
C ALA A 19 10.18 -14.19 29.36
N ASP A 20 10.53 -13.07 28.73
CA ASP A 20 10.87 -11.81 29.43
C ASP A 20 9.65 -10.93 29.73
N ALA A 21 8.45 -11.36 29.32
CA ALA A 21 7.22 -10.60 29.54
C ALA A 21 6.84 -10.53 31.03
N ASP A 22 7.09 -11.60 31.78
CA ASP A 22 6.76 -11.66 33.20
C ASP A 22 7.83 -10.90 34.01
N GLY A 23 7.41 -9.82 34.66
CA GLY A 23 8.31 -8.92 35.39
C GLY A 23 8.93 -7.81 34.53
N PHE A 24 8.52 -7.69 33.27
CA PHE A 24 8.87 -6.53 32.44
C PHE A 24 8.35 -5.24 33.09
N VAL A 25 9.16 -4.18 33.07
CA VAL A 25 8.76 -2.84 33.51
C VAL A 25 9.24 -1.83 32.46
N PRO A 26 8.34 -1.03 31.87
CA PRO A 26 8.72 -0.08 30.84
C PRO A 26 9.49 1.10 31.43
N SER A 27 10.45 1.60 30.66
CA SER A 27 11.16 2.83 30.98
C SER A 27 10.49 4.01 30.30
N ILE A 28 9.95 4.95 31.08
CA ILE A 28 9.32 6.18 30.57
C ILE A 28 10.38 7.21 30.17
N THR A 29 11.10 6.90 29.10
CA THR A 29 12.20 7.69 28.54
C THR A 29 12.03 7.89 27.03
N GLY A 30 12.92 8.66 26.41
CA GLY A 30 12.98 8.84 24.96
C GLY A 30 11.63 9.25 24.31
N SER A 31 11.27 8.53 23.27
CA SER A 31 10.05 8.67 22.48
C SER A 31 8.77 8.43 23.29
N LEU A 32 8.74 7.47 24.22
CA LEU A 32 7.57 7.22 25.06
C LEU A 32 7.30 8.44 25.96
N ARG A 33 8.32 8.92 26.68
CA ARG A 33 8.23 10.14 27.48
C ARG A 33 7.73 11.32 26.63
N THR A 34 8.34 11.51 25.47
CA THR A 34 8.02 12.61 24.56
C THR A 34 6.56 12.55 24.08
N SER A 35 6.08 11.35 23.72
CA SER A 35 4.71 11.14 23.25
C SER A 35 3.67 11.42 24.33
N VAL A 36 3.93 11.04 25.58
CA VAL A 36 3.05 11.30 26.72
C VAL A 36 3.00 12.79 27.06
N LEU A 37 4.16 13.48 27.09
CA LEU A 37 4.20 14.93 27.29
C LEU A 37 3.44 15.66 26.19
N TYR A 38 3.64 15.23 24.94
CA TYR A 38 2.93 15.82 23.80
C TYR A 38 1.42 15.58 23.87
N PHE A 39 0.97 14.41 24.33
CA PHE A 39 -0.46 14.13 24.51
C PHE A 39 -1.13 15.15 25.45
N TRP A 40 -0.50 15.47 26.57
CA TRP A 40 -1.04 16.47 27.49
C TRP A 40 -1.03 17.88 26.89
N LEU A 41 0.03 18.26 26.17
CA LEU A 41 0.11 19.54 25.44
C LEU A 41 -0.98 19.65 24.36
N ALA A 42 -1.14 18.62 23.54
CA ALA A 42 -2.17 18.55 22.51
C ALA A 42 -3.58 18.64 23.12
N THR A 43 -3.82 17.94 24.24
CA THR A 43 -5.09 18.01 24.95
C THR A 43 -5.36 19.42 25.50
N ALA A 44 -4.35 20.08 26.08
CA ALA A 44 -4.46 21.45 26.55
C ALA A 44 -4.77 22.42 25.41
N ALA A 45 -4.08 22.31 24.27
CA ALA A 45 -4.36 23.12 23.08
C ALA A 45 -5.78 22.92 22.54
N ARG A 46 -6.31 21.68 22.58
CA ARG A 46 -7.72 21.41 22.24
C ARG A 46 -8.68 22.11 23.19
N ARG A 47 -8.38 22.16 24.49
CA ARG A 47 -9.19 22.90 25.47
C ARG A 47 -9.15 24.41 25.24
N VAL A 48 -8.02 24.97 24.82
CA VAL A 48 -7.93 26.39 24.44
C VAL A 48 -8.84 26.69 23.25
N ARG A 49 -8.82 25.84 22.22
CA ARG A 49 -9.66 26.02 21.02
C ARG A 49 -11.16 25.90 21.31
N ARG A 50 -11.56 25.13 22.33
CA ARG A 50 -12.97 24.89 22.72
C ARG A 50 -13.85 24.36 21.58
N THR A 51 -13.26 23.70 20.59
CA THR A 51 -13.93 23.17 19.41
C THR A 51 -13.66 21.68 19.24
N GLY A 52 -14.62 20.95 18.65
CA GLY A 52 -14.47 19.54 18.31
C GLY A 52 -14.86 18.57 19.43
N ASN A 53 -14.34 17.34 19.34
CA ASN A 53 -14.61 16.27 20.31
C ASN A 53 -14.08 16.67 21.71
N LYS A 54 -14.86 16.43 22.77
CA LYS A 54 -14.47 16.77 24.15
C LYS A 54 -13.59 15.71 24.81
N HIS A 55 -13.64 14.47 24.33
CA HIS A 55 -12.75 13.40 24.75
C HIS A 55 -11.35 13.63 24.18
N SER A 56 -10.32 13.19 24.90
CA SER A 56 -8.93 13.21 24.46
C SER A 56 -8.24 11.94 24.89
N THR A 57 -7.85 11.13 23.91
CA THR A 57 -7.29 9.82 24.18
C THR A 57 -5.89 9.70 23.59
N MET A 58 -5.01 9.02 24.31
CA MET A 58 -3.74 8.50 23.82
C MET A 58 -3.82 6.98 23.80
N LEU A 59 -3.24 6.35 22.79
CA LEU A 59 -3.11 4.89 22.72
C LEU A 59 -1.63 4.50 22.85
N ILE A 60 -1.34 3.61 23.79
CA ILE A 60 -0.05 2.91 23.91
C ILE A 60 -0.29 1.44 23.60
N HIS A 61 0.32 0.95 22.52
CA HIS A 61 0.18 -0.43 22.11
C HIS A 61 1.55 -1.03 21.79
N THR A 62 2.10 -1.78 22.75
CA THR A 62 3.48 -2.31 22.71
C THR A 62 3.56 -3.84 22.65
N SER A 63 2.59 -4.57 23.20
CA SER A 63 2.51 -6.03 23.19
C SER A 63 1.04 -6.49 23.15
N VAL A 64 0.79 -7.79 22.89
CA VAL A 64 -0.54 -8.40 23.07
C VAL A 64 -0.79 -8.87 24.51
N LYS A 65 0.26 -9.04 25.31
CA LYS A 65 0.17 -9.64 26.64
C LYS A 65 -0.41 -8.69 27.69
N THR A 66 -1.40 -9.16 28.43
CA THR A 66 -2.03 -8.44 29.54
C THR A 66 -1.03 -8.05 30.62
N SER A 67 -0.09 -8.95 30.97
CA SER A 67 0.97 -8.68 31.96
C SER A 67 1.87 -7.51 31.57
N VAL A 68 2.17 -7.38 30.27
CA VAL A 68 2.92 -6.24 29.75
C VAL A 68 2.08 -4.97 29.84
N HIS A 69 0.79 -4.98 29.49
CA HIS A 69 -0.07 -3.80 29.63
C HIS A 69 -0.15 -3.31 31.08
N GLU A 70 -0.32 -4.24 32.03
CA GLU A 70 -0.41 -3.94 33.45
C GLU A 70 0.87 -3.28 33.99
N SER A 71 2.04 -3.67 33.45
CA SER A 71 3.33 -3.09 33.84
C SER A 71 3.49 -1.60 33.54
N PHE A 72 2.68 -1.02 32.64
CA PHE A 72 2.75 0.40 32.27
C PHE A 72 2.10 1.33 33.28
N HIS A 73 1.14 0.85 34.07
CA HIS A 73 0.31 1.74 34.90
C HIS A 73 1.13 2.48 35.95
N GLU A 74 1.90 1.77 36.76
CA GLU A 74 2.66 2.37 37.85
C GLU A 74 3.76 3.35 37.35
N PRO A 75 4.60 3.01 36.35
CA PRO A 75 5.58 3.95 35.82
C PRO A 75 4.96 5.21 35.20
N LEU A 76 3.83 5.09 34.49
CA LEU A 76 3.14 6.24 33.91
C LEU A 76 2.49 7.12 34.99
N ALA A 77 1.88 6.52 36.01
CA ALA A 77 1.29 7.28 37.12
C ALA A 77 2.35 8.07 37.87
N ARG A 78 3.49 7.44 38.21
CA ARG A 78 4.64 8.12 38.83
C ARG A 78 5.19 9.24 37.94
N PHE A 79 5.21 9.03 36.62
CA PHE A 79 5.66 10.06 35.69
C PHE A 79 4.68 11.26 35.64
N GLN A 80 3.37 10.99 35.58
CA GLN A 80 2.33 12.01 35.60
C GLN A 80 2.37 12.85 36.88
N GLU A 81 2.46 12.21 38.05
CA GLU A 81 2.61 12.89 39.35
C GLU A 81 3.86 13.78 39.35
N SER A 82 5.01 13.24 38.92
CA SER A 82 6.26 14.02 38.88
C SER A 82 6.17 15.24 37.96
N VAL A 83 5.49 15.13 36.83
CA VAL A 83 5.30 16.27 35.90
C VAL A 83 4.35 17.30 36.51
N GLN A 84 3.26 16.85 37.14
CA GLN A 84 2.32 17.72 37.82
C GLN A 84 2.99 18.53 38.93
N ASP A 85 3.76 17.89 39.81
CA ASP A 85 4.49 18.56 40.90
C ASP A 85 5.46 19.61 40.36
N ARG A 86 6.26 19.24 39.35
CA ARG A 86 7.24 20.16 38.75
C ARG A 86 6.59 21.37 38.05
N ILE A 87 5.42 21.19 37.46
CA ILE A 87 4.66 22.31 36.86
C ILE A 87 4.11 23.21 37.98
N GLN A 88 3.60 22.66 39.07
CA GLN A 88 3.13 23.44 40.23
C GLN A 88 4.27 24.23 40.88
N ASP A 89 5.47 23.65 40.96
CA ASP A 89 6.68 24.29 41.46
C ASP A 89 7.32 25.29 40.48
N LEU A 90 6.74 25.45 39.27
CA LEU A 90 7.29 26.27 38.20
C LEU A 90 8.75 25.91 37.85
N ASP A 91 9.09 24.60 37.87
CA ASP A 91 10.44 24.12 37.56
C ASP A 91 10.84 24.53 36.12
N PRO A 92 11.86 25.38 35.94
CA PRO A 92 12.23 25.90 34.63
C PRO A 92 12.69 24.79 33.66
N ARG A 93 13.12 23.63 34.17
CA ARG A 93 13.53 22.51 33.32
C ARG A 93 12.35 21.87 32.61
N ILE A 94 11.28 21.55 33.35
CA ILE A 94 10.09 20.93 32.74
C ILE A 94 9.37 21.94 31.85
N LEU A 95 9.29 23.21 32.26
CA LEU A 95 8.67 24.27 31.46
C LEU A 95 9.41 24.48 30.15
N GLY A 96 10.75 24.53 30.18
CA GLY A 96 11.56 24.62 28.96
C GLY A 96 11.47 23.38 28.07
N GLU A 97 11.38 22.18 28.66
CA GLU A 97 11.17 20.92 27.92
C GLU A 97 9.83 20.94 27.17
N LEU A 98 8.75 21.32 27.86
CA LEU A 98 7.41 21.42 27.31
C LEU A 98 7.30 22.49 26.22
N GLU A 99 7.86 23.68 26.45
CA GLU A 99 7.87 24.77 25.47
C GLU A 99 8.65 24.38 24.21
N GLY A 100 9.83 23.79 24.41
CA GLY A 100 10.66 23.30 23.31
C GLY A 100 9.95 22.21 22.50
N LEU A 101 9.27 21.27 23.17
CA LEU A 101 8.48 20.23 22.51
C LEU A 101 7.32 20.84 21.72
N TRP A 102 6.55 21.73 22.32
CA TRP A 102 5.42 22.42 21.68
C TRP A 102 5.85 23.16 20.40
N LYS A 103 6.91 23.97 20.51
CA LYS A 103 7.45 24.73 19.37
C LYS A 103 7.92 23.82 18.23
N ARG A 104 8.65 22.75 18.54
CA ARG A 104 9.13 21.79 17.52
C ARG A 104 7.97 21.10 16.82
N GLU A 105 6.98 20.64 17.58
CA GLU A 105 5.85 19.86 17.04
C GLU A 105 4.87 20.70 16.22
N ASN A 106 4.65 21.96 16.60
CA ASN A 106 3.83 22.89 15.82
C ASN A 106 4.54 23.39 14.55
N ALA A 107 5.87 23.57 14.60
CA ALA A 107 6.63 23.89 13.40
C ALA A 107 6.58 22.75 12.37
N ALA A 108 6.57 21.50 12.84
CA ALA A 108 6.55 20.32 11.99
C ALA A 108 5.17 20.01 11.37
N VAL A 109 4.07 20.48 11.97
CA VAL A 109 2.71 20.39 11.41
C VAL A 109 1.95 21.67 11.78
N PRO A 110 2.04 22.73 10.95
CA PRO A 110 1.43 24.02 11.25
C PRO A 110 -0.10 23.97 11.19
N ALA A 111 -0.76 24.56 12.19
CA ALA A 111 -2.23 24.68 12.25
C ALA A 111 -2.85 25.33 10.99
N GLY A 112 -2.13 26.29 10.40
CA GLY A 112 -2.58 27.02 9.21
C GLY A 112 -2.77 26.14 7.97
N GLU A 113 -2.07 25.01 7.84
CA GLU A 113 -2.25 24.06 6.74
C GLU A 113 -3.64 23.41 6.76
N PHE A 114 -4.31 23.42 7.92
CA PHE A 114 -5.64 22.86 8.15
C PHE A 114 -6.71 23.93 8.32
N GLY A 115 -6.37 25.21 8.10
CA GLY A 115 -7.28 26.34 8.33
C GLY A 115 -7.59 26.58 9.82
N LEU A 116 -6.74 26.10 10.71
CA LEU A 116 -6.89 26.24 12.16
C LEU A 116 -6.01 27.37 12.70
N ALA A 117 -6.45 27.99 13.80
CA ALA A 117 -5.66 28.98 14.51
C ALA A 117 -4.51 28.30 15.28
N PRO A 118 -3.28 28.83 15.20
CA PRO A 118 -2.19 28.41 16.09
C PRO A 118 -2.56 28.76 17.54
N VAL A 119 -2.07 27.96 18.48
CA VAL A 119 -2.28 28.17 19.93
C VAL A 119 -0.94 28.48 20.57
N ASP A 120 -0.88 29.56 21.35
CA ASP A 120 0.35 29.98 22.00
C ASP A 120 0.69 29.08 23.19
N PHE A 121 1.98 28.92 23.47
CA PHE A 121 2.43 28.02 24.55
C PHE A 121 1.89 28.46 25.91
N ASP A 122 1.81 29.77 26.17
CA ASP A 122 1.31 30.29 27.44
C ASP A 122 -0.14 29.88 27.69
N GLU A 123 -1.00 29.91 26.66
CA GLU A 123 -2.39 29.45 26.75
C GLU A 123 -2.48 27.93 26.98
N VAL A 124 -1.59 27.16 26.35
CA VAL A 124 -1.48 25.71 26.59
C VAL A 124 -1.06 25.44 28.04
N LEU A 125 -0.08 26.19 28.54
CA LEU A 125 0.45 26.04 29.89
C LEU A 125 -0.62 26.35 30.96
N GLU A 126 -1.49 27.35 30.73
CA GLU A 126 -2.61 27.65 31.62
C GLU A 126 -3.60 26.48 31.77
N MET A 127 -3.85 25.73 30.69
CA MET A 127 -4.79 24.61 30.70
C MET A 127 -4.16 23.29 31.19
N LEU A 128 -2.83 23.18 31.16
CA LEU A 128 -2.10 21.93 31.39
C LEU A 128 -2.32 21.32 32.79
N PRO A 129 -2.36 22.07 33.91
CA PRO A 129 -2.61 21.50 35.23
C PRO A 129 -3.96 20.76 35.33
N SER A 130 -5.01 21.33 34.73
CA SER A 130 -6.35 20.74 34.68
C SER A 130 -6.38 19.49 33.79
N VAL A 131 -5.62 19.48 32.68
CA VAL A 131 -5.46 18.28 31.84
C VAL A 131 -4.78 17.16 32.62
N LEU A 132 -3.69 17.45 33.32
CA LEU A 132 -2.95 16.46 34.11
C LEU A 132 -3.81 15.89 35.25
N SER A 133 -4.59 16.71 35.94
CA SER A 133 -5.46 16.23 37.02
C SER A 133 -6.61 15.34 36.54
N GLU A 134 -7.06 15.53 35.30
CA GLU A 134 -8.18 14.77 34.71
C GLU A 134 -7.72 13.57 33.89
N SER A 135 -6.44 13.53 33.49
CA SER A 135 -5.84 12.45 32.71
C SER A 135 -5.81 11.16 33.51
N ARG A 136 -6.45 10.11 32.99
CA ARG A 136 -6.48 8.77 33.59
C ARG A 136 -5.62 7.81 32.79
N ILE A 137 -5.01 6.84 33.46
CA ILE A 137 -4.32 5.74 32.80
C ILE A 137 -5.26 4.53 32.87
N ILE A 138 -5.72 4.05 31.71
CA ILE A 138 -6.71 2.98 31.62
C ILE A 138 -6.06 1.80 30.91
N ILE A 139 -6.06 0.64 31.57
CA ILE A 139 -5.66 -0.62 30.97
C ILE A 139 -6.93 -1.30 30.45
N ASP A 140 -7.06 -1.41 29.13
CA ASP A 140 -8.21 -2.02 28.47
C ASP A 140 -7.73 -3.26 27.69
N ASN A 141 -7.85 -4.42 28.32
CA ASN A 141 -7.37 -5.71 27.83
C ASN A 141 -8.42 -6.82 28.07
N ALA A 142 -8.16 -8.04 27.62
CA ALA A 142 -9.13 -9.14 27.73
C ALA A 142 -9.60 -9.43 29.18
N THR A 143 -8.77 -9.09 30.17
CA THR A 143 -9.03 -9.35 31.60
C THR A 143 -9.50 -8.12 32.37
N SER A 144 -9.54 -6.93 31.75
CA SER A 144 -9.87 -5.67 32.43
C SER A 144 -11.37 -5.55 32.72
N ARG A 145 -11.71 -5.25 33.97
CA ARG A 145 -13.09 -4.95 34.40
C ARG A 145 -13.49 -3.49 34.14
N GLU A 146 -12.50 -2.60 34.10
CA GLU A 146 -12.67 -1.19 33.75
C GLU A 146 -12.38 -1.02 32.26
N ARG A 147 -13.34 -0.48 31.51
CA ARG A 147 -13.21 -0.21 30.07
C ARG A 147 -13.39 1.27 29.79
N LEU A 148 -12.85 1.73 28.66
CA LEU A 148 -13.10 3.10 28.20
C LEU A 148 -14.58 3.30 27.87
N ASP A 149 -15.21 4.24 28.58
CA ASP A 149 -16.59 4.65 28.39
C ASP A 149 -16.65 6.13 27.98
N TYR A 150 -17.21 6.38 26.79
CA TYR A 150 -17.37 7.71 26.22
C TYR A 150 -18.83 8.24 26.29
N GLU A 151 -19.78 7.46 26.81
CA GLU A 151 -21.20 7.87 26.87
C GLU A 151 -21.49 8.93 27.95
N GLY A 152 -20.55 9.08 28.90
CA GLY A 152 -20.67 9.97 30.05
C GLY A 152 -20.00 11.34 29.89
N GLN A 153 -19.14 11.67 30.86
CA GLN A 153 -18.40 12.93 30.88
C GLN A 153 -17.24 12.91 29.88
N PRO A 154 -16.73 14.08 29.45
CA PRO A 154 -15.50 14.17 28.69
C PRO A 154 -14.38 13.35 29.34
N VAL A 155 -13.71 12.51 28.54
CA VAL A 155 -12.67 11.59 29.01
C VAL A 155 -11.33 12.12 28.56
N VAL A 156 -10.37 12.23 29.48
CA VAL A 156 -8.95 12.38 29.14
C VAL A 156 -8.24 11.12 29.60
N ALA A 157 -7.75 10.31 28.66
CA ALA A 157 -7.21 9.01 28.99
C ALA A 157 -5.98 8.61 28.17
N ILE A 158 -5.03 7.96 28.84
CA ILE A 158 -3.98 7.16 28.22
C ILE A 158 -4.45 5.71 28.28
N ALA A 159 -4.93 5.20 27.15
CA ALA A 159 -5.36 3.83 26.97
C ALA A 159 -4.15 2.93 26.66
N ILE A 160 -3.98 1.87 27.44
CA ILE A 160 -2.96 0.85 27.25
C ILE A 160 -3.67 -0.48 27.02
N GLY A 161 -3.34 -1.17 25.95
CA GLY A 161 -3.96 -2.46 25.70
C GLY A 161 -3.49 -3.11 24.42
N GLY A 162 -4.12 -4.26 24.14
CA GLY A 162 -3.81 -5.12 23.03
C GLY A 162 -4.95 -5.14 22.00
N ASN A 163 -5.34 -6.34 21.59
CA ASN A 163 -6.28 -6.51 20.49
C ASN A 163 -7.72 -6.06 20.82
N THR A 164 -8.13 -6.04 22.09
CA THR A 164 -9.45 -5.55 22.54
C THR A 164 -9.67 -4.08 22.17
N LEU A 165 -8.63 -3.26 22.29
CA LEU A 165 -8.69 -1.87 21.83
C LEU A 165 -8.78 -1.82 20.30
N SER A 166 -8.23 -2.79 19.56
CA SER A 166 -8.10 -2.79 18.08
C SER A 166 -9.32 -3.24 17.30
N ARG A 167 -10.29 -3.86 17.96
CA ARG A 167 -11.51 -4.38 17.33
C ARG A 167 -12.74 -3.82 18.04
N GLY A 168 -13.66 -3.24 17.27
CA GLY A 168 -14.97 -2.80 17.77
C GLY A 168 -15.01 -1.47 18.51
N LEU A 169 -13.91 -1.01 19.11
CA LEU A 169 -13.88 0.26 19.85
C LEU A 169 -13.28 1.40 19.01
N THR A 170 -14.05 2.48 18.82
CA THR A 170 -13.52 3.74 18.26
C THR A 170 -13.00 4.58 19.42
N LEU A 171 -11.69 4.84 19.46
CA LEU A 171 -11.13 5.76 20.45
C LEU A 171 -11.51 7.20 20.08
N GLU A 172 -12.50 7.73 20.79
CA GLU A 172 -12.95 9.09 20.64
C GLU A 172 -11.85 10.07 21.06
N GLY A 173 -11.68 11.13 20.27
CA GLY A 173 -10.71 12.17 20.63
C GLY A 173 -9.24 11.73 20.58
N LEU A 174 -8.90 10.65 19.88
CA LEU A 174 -7.53 10.14 19.83
C LEU A 174 -6.56 11.18 19.21
N ALA A 175 -5.62 11.65 20.02
CA ALA A 175 -4.64 12.68 19.69
C ALA A 175 -3.22 12.13 19.55
N VAL A 176 -2.87 11.07 20.30
CA VAL A 176 -1.53 10.47 20.24
C VAL A 176 -1.64 8.96 20.12
N SER A 177 -0.82 8.36 19.28
CA SER A 177 -0.69 6.90 19.21
C SER A 177 0.78 6.49 19.24
N TYR A 178 1.11 5.50 20.07
CA TYR A 178 2.45 4.98 20.26
C TYR A 178 2.46 3.47 19.98
N PHE A 179 3.16 3.05 18.91
CA PHE A 179 3.14 1.69 18.38
C PHE A 179 4.54 1.10 18.21
N VAL A 180 4.78 -0.06 18.83
CA VAL A 180 6.07 -0.78 18.74
C VAL A 180 5.86 -2.27 18.39
N ARG A 181 4.62 -2.66 18.12
CA ARG A 181 4.28 -4.05 17.81
C ARG A 181 4.76 -4.43 16.40
N SER A 182 5.46 -5.55 16.27
CA SER A 182 5.66 -6.20 14.97
C SER A 182 4.39 -6.97 14.61
N VAL A 183 3.82 -6.70 13.43
CA VAL A 183 2.58 -7.33 12.96
C VAL A 183 2.86 -7.98 11.62
N SER A 184 2.57 -9.27 11.50
CA SER A 184 2.75 -10.03 10.25
C SER A 184 1.52 -10.06 9.35
N ALA A 185 0.32 -9.74 9.89
CA ALA A 185 -0.95 -9.87 9.18
C ALA A 185 -1.58 -8.51 8.82
N TYR A 186 -2.04 -8.39 7.58
CA TYR A 186 -2.65 -7.18 7.02
C TYR A 186 -3.95 -6.78 7.74
N ASP A 187 -4.80 -7.74 8.08
CA ASP A 187 -6.04 -7.50 8.84
C ASP A 187 -5.76 -6.83 10.19
N SER A 188 -4.70 -7.25 10.88
CA SER A 188 -4.30 -6.64 12.15
C SER A 188 -3.83 -5.20 11.96
N LEU A 189 -3.06 -4.90 10.90
CA LEU A 189 -2.67 -3.52 10.59
C LEU A 189 -3.87 -2.64 10.21
N LEU A 190 -4.82 -3.17 9.43
CA LEU A 190 -6.04 -2.45 9.08
C LEU A 190 -6.94 -2.21 10.28
N GLN A 191 -7.10 -3.20 11.15
CA GLN A 191 -7.86 -3.05 12.40
C GLN A 191 -7.21 -2.00 13.30
N MET A 192 -5.88 -2.01 13.40
CA MET A 192 -5.13 -0.96 14.08
C MET A 192 -5.23 0.41 13.37
N ALA A 193 -5.43 0.46 12.06
CA ALA A 193 -5.63 1.73 11.36
C ALA A 193 -7.03 2.35 11.60
N ARG A 194 -8.02 1.57 12.06
CA ARG A 194 -9.41 2.04 12.26
C ARG A 194 -9.55 3.10 13.34
N TRP A 195 -8.58 3.23 14.24
CA TRP A 195 -8.60 4.28 15.25
C TRP A 195 -8.41 5.69 14.69
N PHE A 196 -7.87 5.82 13.47
CA PHE A 196 -7.68 7.10 12.79
C PHE A 196 -8.97 7.58 12.10
N GLY A 197 -9.98 7.94 12.90
CA GLY A 197 -11.19 8.62 12.41
C GLY A 197 -10.96 10.10 12.06
N TYR A 198 -11.97 10.77 11.51
CA TYR A 198 -11.90 12.20 11.21
C TYR A 198 -11.68 13.05 12.49
N ARG A 199 -10.80 14.06 12.41
CA ARG A 199 -10.31 14.86 13.55
C ARG A 199 -10.70 16.32 13.45
N SER A 200 -12.00 16.59 13.27
CA SER A 200 -12.48 17.94 13.01
C SER A 200 -12.20 18.91 14.17
N GLY A 201 -11.53 20.01 13.86
CA GLY A 201 -11.18 21.10 14.79
C GLY A 201 -9.84 20.93 15.52
N TYR A 202 -9.08 19.88 15.20
CA TYR A 202 -7.74 19.63 15.76
C TYR A 202 -6.85 18.80 14.84
N GLU A 203 -7.06 18.87 13.53
CA GLU A 203 -6.39 18.08 12.49
C GLU A 203 -4.86 18.19 12.50
N ASP A 204 -4.33 19.30 13.03
CA ASP A 204 -2.91 19.61 13.16
C ASP A 204 -2.24 19.00 14.40
N LEU A 205 -3.00 18.49 15.38
CA LEU A 205 -2.48 17.97 16.65
C LEU A 205 -2.22 16.45 16.68
N PRO A 206 -2.89 15.57 15.92
CA PRO A 206 -2.61 14.15 15.91
C PRO A 206 -1.14 13.81 15.62
N ARG A 207 -0.55 12.95 16.46
CA ARG A 207 0.81 12.43 16.25
C ARG A 207 0.88 10.92 16.46
N ILE A 208 1.71 10.28 15.64
CA ILE A 208 1.88 8.83 15.64
C ILE A 208 3.36 8.52 15.80
N TRP A 209 3.72 7.81 16.86
CA TRP A 209 5.04 7.25 17.08
C TRP A 209 5.02 5.79 16.66
N LEU A 210 5.94 5.43 15.77
CA LEU A 210 6.06 4.08 15.21
C LEU A 210 7.52 3.78 14.86
N THR A 211 7.89 2.51 14.78
CA THR A 211 9.21 2.10 14.27
C THR A 211 9.30 2.35 12.76
N GLU A 212 10.51 2.49 12.22
CA GLU A 212 10.71 2.71 10.78
C GLU A 212 10.09 1.58 9.94
N GLU A 213 10.17 0.35 10.44
CA GLU A 213 9.53 -0.81 9.84
C GLU A 213 8.00 -0.65 9.74
N LEU A 214 7.33 -0.34 10.85
CA LEU A 214 5.89 -0.11 10.90
C LEU A 214 5.45 1.04 9.98
N ARG A 215 6.28 2.08 9.83
CA ARG A 215 6.04 3.15 8.86
C ARG A 215 5.95 2.58 7.44
N GLY A 216 6.92 1.75 7.08
CA GLY A 216 6.98 1.07 5.78
C GLY A 216 5.72 0.25 5.53
N TRP A 217 5.30 -0.54 6.53
CA TRP A 217 4.07 -1.34 6.47
C TRP A 217 2.81 -0.49 6.29
N PHE A 218 2.61 0.57 7.08
CA PHE A 218 1.45 1.46 6.92
C PHE A 218 1.46 2.22 5.59
N ARG A 219 2.64 2.63 5.09
CA ARG A 219 2.78 3.28 3.79
C ARG A 219 2.41 2.32 2.66
N HIS A 220 2.88 1.08 2.75
CA HIS A 220 2.52 0.04 1.79
C HIS A 220 1.02 -0.25 1.83
N LEU A 221 0.44 -0.40 3.04
CA LEU A 221 -0.99 -0.58 3.26
C LEU A 221 -1.82 0.56 2.63
N ALA A 222 -1.46 1.81 2.88
CA ALA A 222 -2.16 2.96 2.30
C ALA A 222 -2.05 3.00 0.76
N THR A 223 -0.93 2.52 0.22
CA THR A 223 -0.72 2.39 -1.23
C THR A 223 -1.65 1.32 -1.81
N VAL A 224 -1.68 0.13 -1.22
CA VAL A 224 -2.59 -0.96 -1.62
C VAL A 224 -4.05 -0.55 -1.46
N GLU A 225 -4.43 0.12 -0.37
CA GLU A 225 -5.80 0.65 -0.19
C GLU A 225 -6.16 1.66 -1.29
N THR A 226 -5.23 2.57 -1.61
CA THR A 226 -5.42 3.57 -2.68
C THR A 226 -5.57 2.89 -4.04
N GLU A 227 -4.80 1.84 -4.30
CA GLU A 227 -4.93 1.03 -5.52
C GLU A 227 -6.28 0.32 -5.58
N ILE A 228 -6.72 -0.31 -4.49
CA ILE A 228 -8.05 -0.93 -4.40
C ILE A 228 -9.13 0.12 -4.66
N ARG A 229 -9.05 1.31 -4.07
CA ARG A 229 -10.01 2.41 -4.33
C ARG A 229 -9.99 2.85 -5.78
N ARG A 230 -8.81 3.01 -6.38
CA ARG A 230 -8.66 3.33 -7.81
C ARG A 230 -9.25 2.22 -8.69
N ASP A 231 -9.11 0.96 -8.29
CA ASP A 231 -9.72 -0.18 -8.95
C ASP A 231 -11.25 -0.09 -8.87
N ILE A 232 -11.81 0.14 -7.67
CA ILE A 232 -13.24 0.36 -7.47
C ILE A 232 -13.76 1.48 -8.38
N ASP A 233 -13.10 2.63 -8.41
CA ASP A 233 -13.50 3.78 -9.23
C ASP A 233 -13.49 3.45 -10.73
N ARG A 234 -12.49 2.68 -11.18
CA ARG A 234 -12.43 2.20 -12.58
C ARG A 234 -13.58 1.27 -12.90
N TYR A 235 -13.97 0.39 -11.97
CA TYR A 235 -15.02 -0.59 -12.16
C TYR A 235 -16.42 0.02 -12.09
N MET A 236 -16.63 1.03 -11.25
CA MET A 236 -17.87 1.81 -11.23
C MET A 236 -18.11 2.59 -12.53
N ALA A 237 -17.05 2.92 -13.27
CA ALA A 237 -17.16 3.50 -14.61
C ALA A 237 -17.32 2.45 -15.74
N GLY A 238 -17.15 1.17 -15.43
CA GLY A 238 -17.33 0.02 -16.31
C GLY A 238 -18.62 -0.77 -16.01
N ASN A 239 -18.82 -1.90 -16.69
CA ASN A 239 -19.98 -2.79 -16.51
C ASN A 239 -19.66 -4.01 -15.61
N ASP A 240 -18.64 -3.89 -14.76
CA ASP A 240 -18.07 -5.00 -14.00
C ASP A 240 -18.85 -5.29 -12.71
N THR A 241 -18.94 -6.57 -12.35
CA THR A 241 -19.73 -7.01 -11.18
C THR A 241 -18.88 -7.11 -9.90
N PRO A 242 -19.49 -6.96 -8.70
CA PRO A 242 -18.79 -7.10 -7.42
C PRO A 242 -18.02 -8.42 -7.25
N THR A 243 -18.47 -9.49 -7.90
CA THR A 243 -17.80 -10.81 -7.88
C THR A 243 -16.44 -10.78 -8.58
N SER A 244 -16.35 -10.08 -9.72
CA SER A 244 -15.08 -9.93 -10.45
C SER A 244 -14.06 -9.11 -9.65
N PHE A 245 -14.56 -8.11 -8.92
CA PHE A 245 -13.78 -7.29 -8.00
C PHE A 245 -13.27 -8.06 -6.78
N ALA A 246 -14.12 -8.88 -6.15
CA ALA A 246 -13.77 -9.69 -4.98
C ALA A 246 -12.61 -10.66 -5.25
N VAL A 247 -12.55 -11.25 -6.45
CA VAL A 247 -11.44 -12.13 -6.87
C VAL A 247 -10.12 -11.34 -6.95
N ARG A 248 -10.16 -10.07 -7.36
CA ARG A 248 -8.97 -9.23 -7.58
C ARG A 248 -8.29 -8.80 -6.28
N ILE A 249 -9.07 -8.43 -5.25
CA ILE A 249 -8.54 -8.16 -3.90
C ILE A 249 -7.77 -9.38 -3.37
N ARG A 250 -8.32 -10.59 -3.59
CA ARG A 250 -7.72 -11.83 -3.11
C ARG A 250 -6.43 -12.20 -3.84
N THR A 251 -6.27 -11.79 -5.11
CA THR A 251 -5.08 -12.10 -5.93
C THR A 251 -3.93 -11.08 -5.80
N HIS A 252 -4.06 -10.08 -4.92
CA HIS A 252 -2.99 -9.10 -4.73
C HIS A 252 -1.77 -9.73 -4.05
N PRO A 253 -0.57 -9.71 -4.67
CA PRO A 253 0.60 -10.48 -4.22
C PRO A 253 1.05 -10.12 -2.80
N SER A 254 0.72 -8.92 -2.31
CA SER A 254 1.15 -8.41 -1.00
C SER A 254 0.26 -8.78 0.20
N LEU A 255 -0.83 -9.54 0.01
CA LEU A 255 -1.87 -9.67 1.04
C LEU A 255 -1.99 -11.09 1.61
N LEU A 256 -1.39 -11.33 2.78
CA LEU A 256 -2.01 -12.23 3.74
C LEU A 256 -3.22 -11.49 4.35
N VAL A 257 -4.40 -11.73 3.76
CA VAL A 257 -5.65 -11.10 4.18
C VAL A 257 -5.97 -11.42 5.64
N THR A 258 -5.57 -12.59 6.15
CA THR A 258 -5.77 -13.03 7.54
C THR A 258 -4.62 -13.93 8.01
N SER A 259 -4.56 -14.24 9.32
CA SER A 259 -3.59 -15.19 9.89
C SER A 259 -3.78 -16.61 9.33
N ALA A 260 -2.69 -17.39 9.22
CA ALA A 260 -2.70 -18.73 8.66
C ALA A 260 -3.71 -19.70 9.32
N ALA A 261 -3.93 -19.56 10.64
CA ALA A 261 -4.92 -20.35 11.38
C ALA A 261 -6.37 -20.08 10.94
N LYS A 262 -6.71 -18.83 10.59
CA LYS A 262 -8.02 -18.46 10.04
C LYS A 262 -8.16 -18.78 8.54
N MET A 263 -7.15 -19.41 7.93
CA MET A 263 -7.20 -19.86 6.55
C MET A 263 -7.69 -21.31 6.40
N ALA A 264 -8.12 -21.97 7.48
CA ALA A 264 -8.70 -23.32 7.41
C ALA A 264 -9.94 -23.40 6.48
N ASP A 265 -10.74 -22.32 6.41
CA ASP A 265 -11.86 -22.15 5.47
C ASP A 265 -11.50 -21.26 4.25
N ALA A 266 -10.21 -20.93 4.06
CA ALA A 266 -9.80 -20.17 2.89
C ALA A 266 -9.97 -21.04 1.64
N VAL A 267 -10.93 -20.65 0.80
CA VAL A 267 -11.00 -21.14 -0.59
C VAL A 267 -9.66 -20.83 -1.24
N GLU A 268 -8.93 -21.87 -1.67
CA GLU A 268 -7.67 -21.75 -2.41
C GLU A 268 -7.80 -20.60 -3.43
N VAL A 269 -7.02 -19.52 -3.22
CA VAL A 269 -7.15 -18.35 -4.08
C VAL A 269 -6.42 -18.61 -5.38
N TYR A 270 -7.26 -18.79 -6.38
CA TYR A 270 -6.92 -19.08 -7.75
C TYR A 270 -6.77 -17.78 -8.53
N SER A 271 -5.53 -17.42 -8.91
CA SER A 271 -5.25 -16.30 -9.80
C SER A 271 -5.73 -16.62 -11.22
N ALA A 272 -7.00 -16.35 -11.50
CA ALA A 272 -7.58 -16.49 -12.83
C ALA A 272 -7.18 -15.30 -13.72
N PHE A 273 -6.01 -15.33 -14.37
CA PHE A 273 -5.65 -14.33 -15.38
C PHE A 273 -6.37 -14.53 -16.72
N GLY A 274 -7.13 -15.62 -16.87
CA GLY A 274 -7.89 -15.93 -18.09
C GLY A 274 -8.89 -14.82 -18.43
N GLY A 275 -8.85 -14.34 -19.67
CA GLY A 275 -9.73 -13.27 -20.14
C GLY A 275 -9.42 -11.90 -19.50
N ARG A 276 -8.17 -11.64 -19.12
CA ARG A 276 -7.73 -10.37 -18.52
C ARG A 276 -6.62 -9.68 -19.31
N ARG A 277 -6.49 -8.36 -19.08
CA ARG A 277 -5.44 -7.49 -19.60
C ARG A 277 -4.58 -6.96 -18.44
N ILE A 278 -3.29 -7.27 -18.47
CA ILE A 278 -2.26 -6.79 -17.52
C ILE A 278 -1.36 -5.80 -18.24
N GLN A 279 -0.86 -4.76 -17.55
CA GLN A 279 0.02 -3.77 -18.18
C GLN A 279 0.91 -3.07 -17.15
N THR A 280 2.15 -2.82 -17.57
CA THR A 280 3.09 -2.01 -16.79
C THR A 280 2.57 -0.58 -16.67
N HIS A 281 2.54 -0.06 -15.45
CA HIS A 281 2.15 1.31 -15.16
C HIS A 281 3.10 2.02 -14.20
N PHE A 282 3.85 1.27 -13.38
CA PHE A 282 4.96 1.76 -12.58
C PHE A 282 6.30 1.44 -13.24
N PHE A 283 7.25 2.36 -13.15
CA PHE A 283 8.58 2.21 -13.75
C PHE A 283 9.67 2.52 -12.73
N ASP A 284 10.65 1.62 -12.64
CA ASP A 284 11.93 1.92 -12.02
C ASP A 284 12.79 2.70 -13.01
N VAL A 285 13.17 3.92 -12.63
CA VAL A 285 13.98 4.83 -13.44
C VAL A 285 15.45 4.84 -13.02
N SER A 286 15.88 3.87 -12.22
CA SER A 286 17.30 3.64 -11.99
C SER A 286 18.00 3.28 -13.31
N PRO A 287 19.21 3.81 -13.59
CA PRO A 287 19.90 3.55 -14.85
C PRO A 287 20.06 2.07 -15.19
N SER A 288 20.32 1.22 -14.17
CA SER A 288 20.40 -0.23 -14.33
C SER A 288 19.07 -0.84 -14.78
N ALA A 289 17.95 -0.50 -14.13
CA ALA A 289 16.66 -1.07 -14.50
C ALA A 289 16.22 -0.68 -15.91
N VAL A 290 16.51 0.57 -16.32
CA VAL A 290 16.21 1.05 -17.67
C VAL A 290 17.04 0.32 -18.73
N GLU A 291 18.33 0.13 -18.47
CA GLU A 291 19.23 -0.63 -19.36
C GLU A 291 18.83 -2.11 -19.45
N ASP A 292 18.53 -2.74 -18.32
CA ASP A 292 18.08 -4.14 -18.24
C ASP A 292 16.81 -4.36 -19.07
N ASN A 293 15.83 -3.45 -18.95
CA ASN A 293 14.56 -3.53 -19.66
C ASN A 293 14.70 -3.36 -21.18
N LEU A 294 15.56 -2.44 -21.63
CA LEU A 294 15.91 -2.31 -23.05
C LEU A 294 16.67 -3.53 -23.57
N SER A 295 17.56 -4.10 -22.76
CA SER A 295 18.30 -5.32 -23.08
C SER A 295 17.36 -6.53 -23.21
N ALA A 296 16.42 -6.71 -22.29
CA ALA A 296 15.41 -7.76 -22.31
C ALA A 296 14.55 -7.68 -23.59
N LEU A 297 14.12 -6.48 -23.99
CA LEU A 297 13.39 -6.26 -25.24
C LEU A 297 14.21 -6.65 -26.48
N ARG A 298 15.48 -6.22 -26.55
CA ARG A 298 16.39 -6.57 -27.67
C ARG A 298 16.69 -8.07 -27.70
N GLY A 299 16.83 -8.70 -26.53
CA GLY A 299 17.01 -10.13 -26.35
C GLY A 299 15.82 -10.92 -26.87
N LEU A 300 14.60 -10.46 -26.56
CA LEU A 300 13.36 -11.04 -27.09
C LEU A 300 13.33 -10.97 -28.61
N ILE A 301 13.54 -9.80 -29.22
CA ILE A 301 13.53 -9.64 -30.68
C ILE A 301 14.57 -10.55 -31.35
N SER A 302 15.77 -10.61 -30.79
CA SER A 302 16.84 -11.48 -31.29
C SER A 302 16.48 -12.97 -31.24
N SER A 303 15.76 -13.39 -30.19
CA SER A 303 15.27 -14.78 -30.08
C SER A 303 14.20 -15.10 -31.14
N LEU A 304 13.31 -14.15 -31.43
CA LEU A 304 12.25 -14.34 -32.44
C LEU A 304 12.83 -14.43 -33.86
N ASP A 305 13.86 -13.63 -34.16
CA ASP A 305 14.57 -13.68 -35.43
C ASP A 305 15.37 -14.98 -35.59
N ALA A 306 16.06 -15.43 -34.53
CA ALA A 306 16.78 -16.70 -34.50
C ALA A 306 15.86 -17.92 -34.70
N ASP A 307 14.63 -17.85 -34.16
CA ASP A 307 13.58 -18.85 -34.38
C ASP A 307 12.89 -18.71 -35.76
N HIS A 308 13.35 -17.76 -36.59
CA HIS A 308 12.82 -17.45 -37.93
C HIS A 308 11.32 -17.13 -37.93
N ILE A 309 10.82 -16.52 -36.86
CA ILE A 309 9.41 -16.13 -36.77
C ILE A 309 9.19 -14.90 -37.64
N ARG A 310 8.32 -15.04 -38.63
CA ARG A 310 8.01 -13.96 -39.58
C ARG A 310 7.38 -12.76 -38.86
N VAL A 311 7.93 -11.58 -39.12
CA VAL A 311 7.36 -10.29 -38.68
C VAL A 311 6.38 -9.73 -39.72
N GLU A 312 5.18 -9.39 -39.26
CA GLU A 312 4.21 -8.56 -39.98
C GLU A 312 4.48 -7.08 -39.62
N ALA A 313 5.26 -6.39 -40.45
CA ALA A 313 5.59 -4.98 -40.25
C ALA A 313 4.60 -4.06 -40.96
N ASP A 314 3.99 -3.14 -40.21
CA ASP A 314 3.18 -2.03 -40.71
C ASP A 314 3.90 -0.71 -40.41
N GLY A 315 4.79 -0.32 -41.32
CA GLY A 315 5.58 0.91 -41.21
C GLY A 315 4.72 2.18 -41.20
N ARG A 316 3.48 2.15 -41.72
CA ARG A 316 2.57 3.31 -41.67
C ARG A 316 2.06 3.57 -40.26
N HIS A 317 1.89 2.52 -39.47
CA HIS A 317 1.38 2.60 -38.12
C HIS A 317 2.44 2.38 -37.04
N SER A 318 3.72 2.21 -37.43
CA SER A 318 4.83 1.88 -36.53
C SER A 318 4.52 0.63 -35.69
N ARG A 319 4.09 -0.45 -36.35
CA ARG A 319 3.70 -1.70 -35.68
C ARG A 319 4.45 -2.89 -36.24
N TYR A 320 4.81 -3.80 -35.36
CA TYR A 320 5.46 -5.06 -35.69
C TYR A 320 4.74 -6.18 -34.94
N LEU A 321 4.33 -7.23 -35.64
CA LEU A 321 3.61 -8.35 -35.06
C LEU A 321 4.27 -9.67 -35.45
N TRP A 322 4.65 -10.46 -34.45
CA TRP A 322 5.07 -11.85 -34.59
C TRP A 322 3.93 -12.75 -34.15
N ARG A 323 3.64 -13.78 -34.93
CA ARG A 323 2.62 -14.77 -34.61
C ARG A 323 3.23 -16.12 -34.29
N ASN A 324 2.59 -16.85 -33.38
CA ASN A 324 2.98 -18.22 -33.00
C ASN A 324 4.39 -18.33 -32.38
N ALA A 325 4.82 -17.33 -31.62
CA ALA A 325 6.03 -17.42 -30.82
C ALA A 325 5.85 -18.44 -29.68
N GLY A 326 6.92 -19.16 -29.32
CA GLY A 326 6.88 -20.10 -28.21
C GLY A 326 6.82 -19.39 -26.86
N TYR A 327 6.09 -19.96 -25.90
CA TYR A 327 5.95 -19.39 -24.54
C TYR A 327 7.30 -19.10 -23.84
N LYS A 328 8.36 -19.85 -24.18
CA LYS A 328 9.71 -19.67 -23.62
C LYS A 328 10.31 -18.30 -23.93
N ALA A 329 10.01 -17.73 -25.09
CA ALA A 329 10.47 -16.39 -25.43
C ALA A 329 9.83 -15.34 -24.51
N VAL A 330 8.53 -15.51 -24.23
CA VAL A 330 7.77 -14.62 -23.34
C VAL A 330 8.19 -14.79 -21.88
N THR A 331 8.30 -16.01 -21.36
CA THR A 331 8.71 -16.22 -19.97
C THR A 331 10.15 -15.78 -19.73
N ARG A 332 11.05 -15.94 -20.71
CA ARG A 332 12.41 -15.39 -20.62
C ARG A 332 12.40 -13.87 -20.53
N PHE A 333 11.64 -13.19 -21.39
CA PHE A 333 11.49 -11.73 -21.33
C PHE A 333 10.97 -11.29 -19.95
N LEU A 334 9.92 -11.94 -19.44
CA LEU A 334 9.37 -11.63 -18.11
C LEU A 334 10.39 -11.85 -16.98
N ARG A 335 11.24 -12.89 -17.08
CA ARG A 335 12.33 -13.17 -16.12
C ARG A 335 13.42 -12.10 -16.12
N GLU A 336 13.79 -11.62 -17.31
CA GLU A 336 14.87 -10.65 -17.51
C GLU A 336 14.41 -9.19 -17.30
N TYR A 337 13.10 -8.93 -17.32
CA TYR A 337 12.53 -7.62 -17.09
C TYR A 337 12.67 -7.18 -15.62
N SER A 338 13.12 -5.95 -15.41
CA SER A 338 13.26 -5.29 -14.11
C SER A 338 12.00 -4.50 -13.76
N TYR A 339 11.32 -4.92 -12.69
CA TYR A 339 10.03 -4.39 -12.25
C TYR A 339 10.20 -3.36 -11.15
N HIS A 340 9.34 -2.34 -11.12
CA HIS A 340 9.26 -1.43 -9.98
C HIS A 340 8.78 -2.18 -8.72
N PRO A 341 9.37 -1.96 -7.52
CA PRO A 341 9.00 -2.66 -6.29
C PRO A 341 7.53 -2.52 -5.89
N GLU A 342 6.93 -1.36 -6.20
CA GLU A 342 5.51 -1.10 -5.94
C GLU A 342 4.56 -1.62 -7.04
N SER A 343 5.07 -2.24 -8.13
CA SER A 343 4.18 -2.83 -9.12
C SER A 343 3.55 -4.14 -8.62
N PHE A 344 2.27 -4.37 -8.93
CA PHE A 344 1.63 -5.69 -8.85
C PHE A 344 2.44 -6.77 -9.62
N GLU A 345 3.18 -6.36 -10.66
CA GLU A 345 4.05 -7.24 -11.45
C GLU A 345 5.40 -7.53 -10.79
N SER A 346 5.72 -6.93 -9.64
CA SER A 346 7.01 -7.11 -8.94
C SER A 346 7.22 -8.55 -8.42
N SER A 347 6.15 -9.32 -8.27
CA SER A 347 6.24 -10.78 -8.06
C SER A 347 6.28 -11.49 -9.41
N ASN A 348 7.41 -11.33 -10.11
CA ASN A 348 7.71 -11.96 -11.41
C ASN A 348 7.28 -13.44 -11.49
N ASP A 349 7.47 -14.15 -10.38
CA ASP A 349 7.16 -15.56 -10.25
C ASP A 349 5.69 -15.89 -10.50
N VAL A 350 4.76 -14.99 -10.20
CA VAL A 350 3.31 -15.27 -10.28
C VAL A 350 2.83 -15.35 -11.72
N LEU A 351 3.25 -14.40 -12.56
CA LEU A 351 2.89 -14.38 -13.98
C LEU A 351 3.54 -15.55 -14.70
N ILE A 352 4.82 -15.82 -14.40
CA ILE A 352 5.54 -16.92 -15.01
C ILE A 352 4.95 -18.26 -14.58
N GLU A 353 4.69 -18.46 -13.28
CA GLU A 353 4.10 -19.69 -12.75
C GLU A 353 2.73 -19.95 -13.37
N TYR A 354 1.90 -18.92 -13.54
CA TYR A 354 0.63 -19.04 -14.23
C TYR A 354 0.80 -19.52 -15.68
N ILE A 355 1.71 -18.90 -16.44
CA ILE A 355 2.00 -19.31 -17.82
C ILE A 355 2.50 -20.77 -17.85
N GLU A 356 3.45 -21.11 -16.98
CA GLU A 356 4.03 -22.45 -16.90
C GLU A 356 2.99 -23.50 -16.49
N LYS A 357 2.04 -23.16 -15.61
CA LYS A 357 0.92 -24.04 -15.25
C LYS A 357 0.01 -24.30 -16.45
N ARG A 358 -0.39 -23.26 -17.18
CA ARG A 358 -1.22 -23.40 -18.38
C ARG A 358 -0.52 -24.20 -19.46
N VAL A 359 0.80 -24.02 -19.60
CA VAL A 359 1.65 -24.83 -20.47
C VAL A 359 1.63 -26.31 -20.08
N ARG A 360 1.67 -26.65 -18.78
CA ARG A 360 1.52 -28.05 -18.31
C ARG A 360 0.15 -28.65 -18.69
N GLN A 361 -0.87 -27.82 -18.83
CA GLN A 361 -2.20 -28.20 -19.29
C GLN A 361 -2.33 -28.18 -20.83
N SER A 362 -1.22 -28.03 -21.56
CA SER A 362 -1.17 -27.90 -23.03
C SER A 362 -1.84 -26.64 -23.58
N GLU A 363 -1.93 -25.59 -22.77
CA GLU A 363 -2.46 -24.29 -23.16
C GLU A 363 -1.37 -23.21 -23.09
N LEU A 364 -1.59 -22.04 -23.72
CA LEU A 364 -0.62 -20.93 -23.74
C LEU A 364 0.79 -21.31 -24.25
N LEU A 365 0.90 -22.43 -24.98
CA LEU A 365 2.14 -22.86 -25.64
C LEU A 365 2.62 -21.83 -26.68
N THR A 366 1.67 -21.08 -27.25
CA THR A 366 1.90 -20.10 -28.31
C THR A 366 1.49 -18.70 -27.87
N TRP A 367 2.24 -17.72 -28.35
CA TRP A 367 2.05 -16.31 -28.08
C TRP A 367 2.16 -15.50 -29.36
N ASN A 368 1.31 -14.48 -29.49
CA ASN A 368 1.54 -13.40 -30.43
C ASN A 368 2.29 -12.29 -29.68
N ILE A 369 3.25 -11.67 -30.34
CA ILE A 369 4.08 -10.61 -29.75
C ILE A 369 3.98 -9.39 -30.66
N ALA A 370 3.62 -8.25 -30.10
CA ALA A 370 3.46 -7.00 -30.84
C ALA A 370 4.34 -5.91 -30.25
N ILE A 371 4.94 -5.09 -31.11
CA ILE A 371 5.55 -3.81 -30.73
C ILE A 371 4.70 -2.70 -31.32
N VAL A 372 4.26 -1.77 -30.48
CA VAL A 372 3.40 -0.66 -30.86
C VAL A 372 4.11 0.66 -30.59
N GLY A 373 4.43 1.36 -31.68
CA GLY A 373 5.01 2.69 -31.62
C GLY A 373 4.06 3.79 -32.09
N LYS A 374 4.52 5.04 -31.95
CA LYS A 374 3.86 6.20 -32.54
C LYS A 374 4.26 6.34 -34.01
N PRO A 375 3.31 6.46 -34.96
CA PRO A 375 3.65 6.74 -36.35
C PRO A 375 4.45 8.04 -36.46
N THR A 376 5.62 7.96 -37.09
CA THR A 376 6.51 9.11 -37.28
C THR A 376 7.22 8.99 -38.63
N GLY A 377 7.40 10.11 -39.31
CA GLY A 377 8.27 10.23 -40.49
C GLY A 377 9.70 10.68 -40.15
N ASP A 378 9.94 11.00 -38.88
CA ASP A 378 11.23 11.45 -38.36
C ASP A 378 12.01 10.25 -37.77
N PRO A 379 13.15 9.86 -38.36
CA PRO A 379 14.00 8.78 -37.84
C PRO A 379 14.51 9.03 -36.41
N SER A 380 14.70 10.30 -36.02
CA SER A 380 15.18 10.65 -34.68
C SER A 380 14.16 10.34 -33.59
N ALA A 381 12.88 10.21 -33.95
CA ALA A 381 11.78 9.84 -33.05
C ALA A 381 11.58 8.30 -32.95
N THR A 382 12.44 7.51 -33.60
CA THR A 382 12.43 6.04 -33.52
C THR A 382 13.57 5.51 -32.66
N VAL A 383 13.39 4.29 -32.17
CA VAL A 383 14.40 3.56 -31.40
C VAL A 383 14.82 2.33 -32.17
N ASP A 384 16.10 2.19 -32.46
CA ASP A 384 16.63 1.00 -33.10
C ASP A 384 16.74 -0.15 -32.08
N LEU A 385 15.93 -1.19 -32.31
CA LEU A 385 15.91 -2.40 -31.50
C LEU A 385 16.67 -3.56 -32.17
N GLY A 386 17.33 -3.30 -33.31
CA GLY A 386 18.02 -4.31 -34.11
C GLY A 386 17.07 -5.07 -35.04
N HIS A 387 17.65 -5.92 -35.90
CA HIS A 387 16.90 -6.82 -36.80
C HIS A 387 15.90 -6.11 -37.74
N GLY A 388 16.18 -4.85 -38.08
CA GLY A 388 15.29 -4.03 -38.91
C GLY A 388 14.04 -3.53 -38.20
N ILE A 389 14.00 -3.60 -36.86
CA ILE A 389 12.87 -3.19 -36.03
C ILE A 389 13.16 -1.82 -35.40
N ALA A 390 12.44 -0.80 -35.86
CA ALA A 390 12.56 0.56 -35.34
C ALA A 390 11.17 1.18 -35.08
N PRO A 391 10.55 0.97 -33.91
CA PRO A 391 9.30 1.64 -33.55
C PRO A 391 9.53 3.11 -33.19
N GLY A 392 8.54 3.95 -33.46
CA GLY A 392 8.47 5.31 -32.92
C GLY A 392 8.15 5.31 -31.43
N ARG A 393 8.77 6.22 -30.67
CA ARG A 393 8.54 6.34 -29.22
C ARG A 393 7.11 6.78 -28.90
N VAL A 394 6.49 6.14 -27.92
CA VAL A 394 5.16 6.54 -27.43
C VAL A 394 5.29 7.62 -26.36
N VAL A 395 4.34 8.55 -26.32
CA VAL A 395 4.34 9.64 -25.34
C VAL A 395 3.47 9.26 -24.14
N ARG A 396 4.05 9.24 -22.94
CA ARG A 396 3.35 9.00 -21.66
C ARG A 396 3.93 9.87 -20.54
N SER A 397 3.17 10.87 -20.11
CA SER A 397 3.48 11.65 -18.90
C SER A 397 3.23 10.83 -17.63
N ARG A 398 3.92 11.16 -16.52
CA ARG A 398 3.68 10.56 -15.21
C ARG A 398 2.74 11.38 -14.32
N LEU A 399 2.25 10.80 -13.25
CA LEU A 399 1.60 11.53 -12.15
C LEU A 399 2.65 12.27 -11.32
N GLU A 400 2.25 13.39 -10.72
CA GLU A 400 3.05 14.06 -9.70
C GLU A 400 3.15 13.17 -8.45
N GLY A 401 4.38 12.92 -7.99
CA GLY A 401 4.69 12.02 -6.87
C GLY A 401 6.12 11.48 -6.94
N ASP A 402 6.50 10.71 -5.93
CA ASP A 402 7.83 10.10 -5.79
C ASP A 402 8.03 8.91 -6.73
N VAL A 403 6.94 8.29 -7.19
CA VAL A 403 6.93 7.10 -8.04
C VAL A 403 6.51 7.46 -9.47
N VAL A 404 7.14 6.83 -10.46
CA VAL A 404 6.82 7.02 -11.87
C VAL A 404 5.61 6.16 -12.26
N ASP A 405 4.41 6.72 -12.09
CA ASP A 405 3.12 6.11 -12.48
C ASP A 405 2.53 6.78 -13.74
N ILE A 406 2.37 6.01 -14.82
CA ILE A 406 1.75 6.50 -16.08
C ILE A 406 0.25 6.18 -16.20
N LYS A 407 -0.30 5.40 -15.26
CA LYS A 407 -1.65 4.79 -15.20
C LYS A 407 -2.01 3.79 -16.30
N THR A 408 -1.88 4.17 -17.56
CA THR A 408 -2.40 3.36 -18.68
C THR A 408 -1.45 3.38 -19.86
N LEU A 409 -1.01 2.18 -20.24
CA LEU A 409 -0.09 1.98 -21.33
C LEU A 409 -0.81 1.48 -22.59
N MET A 410 -1.52 0.36 -22.45
CA MET A 410 -2.13 -0.39 -23.53
C MET A 410 -3.58 0.04 -23.77
N SER A 411 -3.91 0.36 -25.02
CA SER A 411 -5.28 0.67 -25.41
C SER A 411 -6.07 -0.59 -25.76
N ARG A 412 -7.41 -0.47 -25.79
CA ARG A 412 -8.29 -1.54 -26.28
C ARG A 412 -7.98 -1.95 -27.73
N ARG A 413 -7.53 -1.01 -28.58
CA ARG A 413 -7.11 -1.33 -29.95
C ARG A 413 -5.86 -2.19 -29.98
N ASP A 414 -4.93 -1.94 -29.07
CA ASP A 414 -3.67 -2.67 -28.99
C ASP A 414 -3.92 -4.12 -28.51
N ALA A 415 -4.85 -4.30 -27.57
CA ALA A 415 -5.27 -5.62 -27.08
C ALA A 415 -5.97 -6.52 -28.14
N ALA A 416 -6.38 -5.93 -29.27
CA ALA A 416 -7.08 -6.59 -30.37
C ALA A 416 -6.24 -6.69 -31.66
N LEU A 417 -4.95 -6.34 -31.61
CA LEU A 417 -4.08 -6.25 -32.80
C LEU A 417 -3.92 -7.57 -33.57
N ASP A 418 -3.94 -8.68 -32.85
CA ASP A 418 -3.76 -10.02 -33.42
C ASP A 418 -5.09 -10.66 -33.85
N LEU A 419 -6.23 -9.99 -33.64
CA LEU A 419 -7.57 -10.48 -33.99
C LEU A 419 -8.01 -10.01 -35.37
N ASN A 420 -8.80 -10.84 -36.05
CA ASN A 420 -9.48 -10.45 -37.28
C ASN A 420 -10.76 -9.69 -36.95
N LEU A 421 -10.76 -8.38 -37.27
CA LEU A 421 -11.87 -7.46 -37.01
C LEU A 421 -12.76 -7.22 -38.25
N SER A 422 -12.61 -8.00 -39.33
CA SER A 422 -13.33 -7.75 -40.59
C SER A 422 -14.86 -7.85 -40.49
N LYS A 423 -15.37 -8.54 -39.46
CA LYS A 423 -16.80 -8.75 -39.20
C LYS A 423 -17.38 -7.80 -38.14
N VAL A 424 -16.57 -6.91 -37.58
CA VAL A 424 -16.98 -5.92 -36.56
C VAL A 424 -17.26 -4.59 -37.25
N SER A 425 -18.35 -3.91 -36.86
CA SER A 425 -18.66 -2.57 -37.39
C SER A 425 -17.52 -1.59 -37.08
N LYS A 426 -17.03 -0.87 -38.09
CA LYS A 426 -15.93 0.12 -37.94
C LYS A 426 -16.36 1.41 -37.24
N GLU A 427 -17.66 1.58 -37.00
CA GLU A 427 -18.26 2.83 -36.54
C GLU A 427 -18.13 3.06 -35.02
N GLN A 428 -17.95 2.00 -34.23
CA GLN A 428 -17.83 2.09 -32.77
C GLN A 428 -16.52 1.46 -32.27
N PRO A 429 -15.88 2.04 -31.23
CA PRO A 429 -14.71 1.45 -30.61
C PRO A 429 -15.10 0.17 -29.86
N LEU A 430 -14.39 -0.93 -30.14
CA LEU A 430 -14.57 -2.21 -29.46
C LEU A 430 -14.59 -2.06 -27.94
N THR A 431 -15.56 -2.72 -27.31
CA THR A 431 -15.60 -2.93 -25.86
C THR A 431 -14.62 -4.01 -25.44
N GLU A 432 -14.31 -4.05 -24.15
CA GLU A 432 -13.43 -5.07 -23.58
C GLU A 432 -14.03 -6.49 -23.72
N GLU A 433 -15.33 -6.61 -23.47
CA GLU A 433 -16.10 -7.85 -23.61
C GLU A 433 -16.11 -8.38 -25.06
N GLU A 434 -16.24 -7.49 -26.05
CA GLU A 434 -16.19 -7.86 -27.47
C GLU A 434 -14.81 -8.39 -27.86
N ILE A 435 -13.73 -7.77 -27.37
CA ILE A 435 -12.36 -8.22 -27.62
C ILE A 435 -12.14 -9.63 -27.05
N PHE A 436 -12.60 -9.87 -25.81
CA PHE A 436 -12.47 -11.18 -25.19
C PHE A 436 -13.33 -12.25 -25.88
N THR A 437 -14.54 -11.88 -26.30
CA THR A 437 -15.42 -12.78 -27.07
C THR A 437 -14.78 -13.19 -28.40
N LEU A 438 -14.20 -12.24 -29.13
CA LEU A 438 -13.48 -12.51 -30.37
C LEU A 438 -12.23 -13.36 -30.13
N ARG A 439 -11.46 -13.07 -29.07
CA ARG A 439 -10.28 -13.86 -28.70
C ARG A 439 -10.65 -15.30 -28.34
N ARG A 440 -11.74 -15.51 -27.60
CA ARG A 440 -12.26 -16.86 -27.27
C ARG A 440 -12.48 -17.71 -28.52
N VAL A 441 -12.99 -17.09 -29.59
CA VAL A 441 -13.34 -17.81 -30.82
C VAL A 441 -12.12 -17.96 -31.73
N GLN A 442 -11.28 -16.94 -31.83
CA GLN A 442 -10.19 -16.90 -32.82
C GLN A 442 -8.86 -17.43 -32.29
N LEU A 443 -8.55 -17.19 -31.02
CA LEU A 443 -7.26 -17.45 -30.39
C LEU A 443 -7.44 -17.99 -28.95
N PRO A 444 -8.16 -19.13 -28.76
CA PRO A 444 -8.50 -19.66 -27.43
C PRO A 444 -7.30 -20.14 -26.60
N HIS A 445 -6.16 -20.43 -27.22
CA HIS A 445 -4.97 -20.95 -26.52
C HIS A 445 -3.72 -20.10 -26.78
N THR A 446 -3.89 -18.89 -27.30
CA THR A 446 -2.78 -17.99 -27.69
C THR A 446 -2.84 -16.70 -26.88
N GLY A 447 -1.78 -16.44 -26.13
CA GLY A 447 -1.59 -15.18 -25.41
C GLY A 447 -1.11 -14.06 -26.34
N LEU A 448 -1.27 -12.81 -25.93
CA LEU A 448 -0.70 -11.65 -26.61
C LEU A 448 0.19 -10.86 -25.64
N LEU A 449 1.44 -10.63 -26.03
CA LEU A 449 2.36 -9.69 -25.40
C LEU A 449 2.48 -8.45 -26.29
N VAL A 450 2.21 -7.27 -25.74
CA VAL A 450 2.32 -5.98 -26.44
C VAL A 450 3.39 -5.12 -25.77
N LEU A 451 4.35 -4.62 -26.52
CA LEU A 451 5.52 -3.91 -26.05
C LEU A 451 5.54 -2.48 -26.59
N TYR A 452 6.05 -1.57 -25.77
CA TYR A 452 6.11 -0.14 -26.05
C TYR A 452 7.47 0.40 -25.63
N VAL A 453 8.00 1.33 -26.43
CA VAL A 453 9.15 2.15 -26.03
C VAL A 453 8.65 3.57 -25.78
N ILE A 454 8.74 4.02 -24.53
CA ILE A 454 8.20 5.28 -24.04
C ILE A 454 9.31 6.32 -24.10
N ASP A 455 8.99 7.46 -24.71
CA ASP A 455 9.90 8.59 -24.85
C ASP A 455 10.28 9.15 -23.48
N LYS A 456 11.58 9.18 -23.18
CA LYS A 456 12.11 9.69 -21.90
C LYS A 456 11.70 11.13 -21.61
N ASP A 457 11.51 11.94 -22.65
CA ASP A 457 11.15 13.35 -22.59
C ASP A 457 9.62 13.57 -22.72
N SER A 458 8.82 12.53 -22.42
CA SER A 458 7.36 12.57 -22.55
C SER A 458 6.71 13.68 -21.72
N ALA A 459 6.20 14.71 -22.40
CA ALA A 459 5.48 15.83 -21.78
C ALA A 459 3.95 15.60 -21.65
N PRO A 460 3.28 16.22 -20.65
CA PRO A 460 1.82 16.19 -20.53
C PRO A 460 1.11 16.81 -21.73
N ASN A 461 -0.03 16.23 -22.13
CA ASN A 461 -0.83 16.77 -23.22
C ASN A 461 -1.67 17.98 -22.75
N SER A 462 -1.31 19.17 -23.22
CA SER A 462 -1.99 20.43 -22.90
C SER A 462 -3.45 20.51 -23.34
N LYS A 463 -3.91 19.62 -24.24
CA LYS A 463 -5.28 19.63 -24.80
C LYS A 463 -6.30 18.79 -24.03
N ARG A 464 -5.89 18.04 -23.00
CA ARG A 464 -6.79 17.24 -22.14
C ARG A 464 -6.35 17.36 -20.67
N PRO A 465 -6.75 18.41 -19.95
CA PRO A 465 -6.50 18.48 -18.51
C PRO A 465 -7.21 17.32 -17.81
N SER A 466 -6.47 16.53 -17.03
CA SER A 466 -7.03 15.46 -16.20
C SER A 466 -7.85 16.06 -15.06
N SER A 467 -9.08 15.59 -14.88
CA SER A 467 -9.88 15.92 -13.70
C SER A 467 -9.23 15.30 -12.45
N GLY A 468 -8.65 16.15 -11.59
CA GLY A 468 -8.30 15.80 -10.21
C GLY A 468 -6.88 15.29 -9.92
N THR A 469 -6.07 14.93 -10.92
CA THR A 469 -4.65 14.54 -10.70
C THR A 469 -3.71 15.30 -11.63
N LYS A 470 -2.69 15.97 -11.07
CA LYS A 470 -1.70 16.74 -11.80
C LYS A 470 -0.68 15.80 -12.46
N ARG A 471 -0.50 15.94 -13.78
CA ARG A 471 0.48 15.19 -14.58
C ARG A 471 1.69 16.07 -14.85
N VAL A 472 2.88 15.48 -14.76
CA VAL A 472 4.18 16.12 -14.99
C VAL A 472 4.94 15.38 -16.09
N ALA A 473 6.02 15.97 -16.59
CA ALA A 473 6.88 15.32 -17.57
C ALA A 473 7.48 14.02 -17.00
N LEU A 474 7.73 13.06 -17.87
CA LEU A 474 8.28 11.76 -17.47
C LEU A 474 9.70 11.92 -16.93
N ASP A 475 10.54 12.71 -17.61
CA ASP A 475 11.91 13.05 -17.24
C ASP A 475 12.75 11.82 -16.84
N ALA A 476 12.67 10.76 -17.63
CA ALA A 476 13.42 9.54 -17.40
C ALA A 476 14.88 9.68 -17.91
N PRO A 477 15.85 8.94 -17.34
CA PRO A 477 17.24 9.01 -17.80
C PRO A 477 17.43 8.49 -19.23
N ASP A 478 16.63 7.51 -19.64
CA ASP A 478 16.56 6.99 -21.00
C ASP A 478 15.15 6.47 -21.31
N ASP A 479 14.92 6.01 -22.55
CA ASP A 479 13.63 5.49 -23.00
C ASP A 479 13.19 4.28 -22.17
N LEU A 480 11.94 4.30 -21.69
CA LEU A 480 11.42 3.22 -20.85
C LEU A 480 10.73 2.16 -21.70
N VAL A 481 10.96 0.87 -21.41
CA VAL A 481 10.20 -0.23 -22.02
C VAL A 481 9.02 -0.54 -21.13
N GLY A 482 7.80 -0.52 -21.67
CA GLY A 482 6.62 -1.00 -20.97
C GLY A 482 5.96 -2.13 -21.74
N PHE A 483 5.23 -3.00 -21.05
CA PHE A 483 4.55 -4.12 -21.70
C PHE A 483 3.09 -4.29 -21.26
N GLY A 484 2.41 -5.14 -22.01
CA GLY A 484 1.02 -5.49 -21.84
C GLY A 484 0.78 -6.96 -22.14
N LEU A 485 0.04 -7.67 -21.29
CA LEU A 485 -0.35 -9.07 -21.52
C LEU A 485 -1.86 -9.15 -21.70
N VAL A 486 -2.30 -9.93 -22.69
CA VAL A 486 -3.70 -10.31 -22.86
C VAL A 486 -3.76 -11.83 -22.89
N PHE A 487 -4.43 -12.41 -21.90
CA PHE A 487 -4.61 -13.84 -21.82
C PHE A 487 -5.90 -14.27 -22.53
N PRO A 488 -5.91 -15.46 -23.16
CA PRO A 488 -7.16 -16.06 -23.60
C PRO A 488 -8.06 -16.35 -22.38
N PRO A 489 -9.39 -16.47 -22.57
CA PRO A 489 -10.27 -16.92 -21.51
C PRO A 489 -9.88 -18.31 -21.01
N ALA A 490 -10.14 -18.56 -19.73
CA ALA A 490 -9.95 -19.85 -19.08
C ALA A 490 -11.16 -20.76 -19.33
N ASP A 491 -10.94 -22.04 -19.62
CA ASP A 491 -12.00 -23.06 -19.66
C ASP A 491 -11.88 -23.98 -18.41
N GLY A 492 -12.94 -24.07 -17.58
CA GLY A 492 -12.99 -25.03 -16.46
C GLY A 492 -12.04 -24.78 -15.27
N GLU A 493 -11.42 -25.84 -14.73
CA GLU A 493 -10.50 -25.86 -13.56
C GLU A 493 -9.20 -25.02 -13.72
N ASP A 494 -9.06 -24.34 -14.85
CA ASP A 494 -8.01 -23.40 -15.25
C ASP A 494 -7.70 -22.25 -14.28
N SER A 495 -8.56 -22.03 -13.29
CA SER A 495 -8.38 -20.97 -12.31
C SER A 495 -7.19 -21.27 -11.38
N GLN A 496 -6.78 -22.54 -11.24
CA GLN A 496 -6.14 -22.99 -10.01
C GLN A 496 -4.62 -22.83 -9.88
N ALA A 497 -4.02 -21.66 -10.12
CA ALA A 497 -2.62 -21.46 -9.72
C ALA A 497 -2.51 -21.44 -8.18
N LYS A 498 -1.72 -22.35 -7.61
CA LYS A 498 -1.47 -22.42 -6.16
C LYS A 498 -0.40 -21.41 -5.80
N HIS A 499 -0.76 -20.37 -5.06
CA HIS A 499 0.25 -19.50 -4.45
C HIS A 499 0.86 -20.16 -3.22
N THR A 500 2.18 -20.12 -3.14
CA THR A 500 2.90 -20.15 -1.85
C THR A 500 3.24 -18.70 -1.51
N TYR A 501 2.89 -18.27 -0.32
CA TYR A 501 3.06 -16.88 0.12
C TYR A 501 4.54 -16.48 0.12
N VAL A 502 4.85 -15.30 -0.43
CA VAL A 502 6.10 -14.62 -0.13
C VAL A 502 5.83 -13.78 1.11
N SER A 503 6.15 -14.32 2.29
CA SER A 503 6.33 -13.48 3.46
C SER A 503 7.66 -12.75 3.34
N ALA A 504 7.79 -11.58 3.96
CA ALA A 504 9.12 -11.06 4.28
C ALA A 504 9.92 -12.16 5.01
N ASP A 505 11.24 -12.21 4.78
CA ASP A 505 12.11 -13.10 5.54
C ASP A 505 12.12 -12.65 7.01
N LEU A 506 11.31 -13.33 7.81
CA LEU A 506 11.09 -13.05 9.23
C LEU A 506 12.01 -13.88 10.13
N SER A 507 13.03 -14.54 9.56
CA SER A 507 13.93 -15.45 10.29
C SER A 507 14.72 -14.77 11.43
N GLY A 508 14.78 -13.43 11.45
CA GLY A 508 15.47 -12.64 12.47
C GLY A 508 14.60 -12.00 13.56
N ILE A 509 13.26 -12.11 13.52
CA ILE A 509 12.36 -11.40 14.44
C ILE A 509 11.33 -12.37 15.04
N GLU A 510 11.28 -12.46 16.37
CA GLU A 510 10.28 -13.27 17.06
C GLU A 510 8.89 -12.62 16.91
N ILE A 511 8.03 -13.24 16.09
CA ILE A 511 6.65 -12.81 15.88
C ILE A 511 5.81 -13.27 17.07
N GLU A 512 5.14 -12.34 17.76
CA GLU A 512 4.09 -12.72 18.71
C GLU A 512 2.87 -13.22 17.92
N GLU A 513 2.84 -14.52 17.63
CA GLU A 513 1.66 -15.19 17.06
C GLU A 513 0.47 -15.03 18.02
N ILE A 514 -0.69 -14.74 17.43
CA ILE A 514 -1.97 -14.61 18.12
C ILE A 514 -2.38 -16.00 18.59
N ASP A 515 -2.65 -16.19 19.88
CA ASP A 515 -3.21 -17.44 20.37
C ASP A 515 -4.68 -17.52 19.93
N ASP A 516 -5.00 -18.51 19.09
CA ASP A 516 -6.35 -18.71 18.56
C ASP A 516 -7.39 -18.95 19.68
N ALA A 517 -6.95 -19.38 20.88
CA ALA A 517 -7.82 -19.53 22.04
C ALA A 517 -8.36 -18.19 22.60
N GLU A 518 -7.59 -17.10 22.49
CA GLU A 518 -8.08 -15.75 22.85
C GLU A 518 -9.05 -15.19 21.78
N LEU A 519 -8.90 -15.65 20.54
CA LEU A 519 -9.74 -15.28 19.39
C LEU A 519 -11.13 -15.91 19.49
N ASP A 520 -11.21 -17.20 19.84
CA ASP A 520 -12.48 -17.92 20.01
C ASP A 520 -13.23 -17.47 21.27
N ALA A 521 -12.52 -17.10 22.34
CA ALA A 521 -13.15 -16.59 23.57
C ALA A 521 -13.89 -15.26 23.37
N LEU A 522 -13.44 -14.43 22.41
CA LEU A 522 -14.04 -13.13 22.10
C LEU A 522 -15.21 -13.23 21.10
N GLU A 523 -15.23 -14.23 20.21
CA GLU A 523 -16.36 -14.48 19.30
C GLU A 523 -17.58 -15.10 20.01
N HIS A 524 -17.39 -15.70 21.19
CA HIS A 524 -18.46 -16.32 21.97
C HIS A 524 -19.15 -15.41 23.02
N GLU A 525 -18.68 -14.17 23.24
CA GLU A 525 -19.34 -13.20 24.13
C GLU A 525 -20.45 -12.36 23.44
N GLU A 526 -20.65 -12.49 22.13
CA GLU A 526 -21.65 -11.70 21.37
C GLU A 526 -22.89 -12.50 20.92
N LEU A 527 -23.47 -13.34 21.80
CA LEU A 527 -24.85 -13.81 21.62
C LEU A 527 -25.62 -13.79 22.94
N PRO A 528 -26.69 -12.98 23.08
CA PRO A 528 -27.72 -13.24 24.08
C PRO A 528 -28.54 -14.50 23.76
#